data_AF-A0A7C9N6F2-F1
#
_entry.id   AF-A0A7C9N6F2-F1
#
_cell.length_a   1.000
_cell.length_b   1.000
_cell.length_c   1.000
_cell.angle_alpha   90.00
_cell.angle_beta   90.00
_cell.angle_gamma   90.00
#
_symmetry.space_group_name_H-M   'P 1'
#
loop_
_entity.id
_entity.type
_entity.pdbx_description
1 polymer ?
#
loop_
_entity_poly.entity_id
_entity_poly.type
_entity_poly.pdbx_seq_one_letter_code
_entity_poly.pdbx_strand_id
1 'polypeptide(L)'
;MMEEDKLLRFHERLKDFVSKHLNLFLNIVGILALLILLGFGYNYYSKKKEEKAFAELFSLLKQGGTEASLLSFAEKNSNTEAGRLALIYLWNSALNRGDANSILKLAEKLEKSLSSQGKVFVNYAKAKTFEEKGDLDTALKIYESISKEAGHIKELLYLDLIRLKEAKKDKKSAANLAQEFLKNYGNSTLAGYVLAKLKELSGS
;
A
#
# COMPACT_ATOMS: atom_id res chain seq x y z
N MET A 1 6.26 54.92 29.58
CA MET A 1 7.70 55.05 29.90
C MET A 1 8.42 53.72 30.09
N MET A 2 8.11 52.85 31.07
CA MET A 2 8.94 51.63 31.29
C MET A 2 8.78 50.52 30.22
N GLU A 3 7.67 50.50 29.47
CA GLU A 3 7.43 49.56 28.35
C GLU A 3 8.02 50.04 27.03
N GLU A 4 8.02 51.35 26.76
CA GLU A 4 8.62 51.95 25.56
C GLU A 4 10.14 51.71 25.52
N ASP A 5 10.83 51.86 26.65
CA ASP A 5 12.27 51.60 26.76
C ASP A 5 12.63 50.12 26.52
N LYS A 6 11.74 49.19 26.87
CA LYS A 6 11.95 47.75 26.60
C LYS A 6 11.80 47.44 25.12
N LEU A 7 10.82 48.04 24.45
CA LEU A 7 10.60 47.87 23.01
C LEU A 7 11.73 48.50 22.19
N LEU A 8 12.19 49.69 22.57
CA LEU A 8 13.31 50.36 21.92
C LEU A 8 14.62 49.57 22.06
N ARG A 9 14.94 49.11 23.28
CA ARG A 9 16.14 48.28 23.51
C ARG A 9 16.05 46.92 22.81
N PHE A 10 14.87 46.35 22.69
CA PHE A 10 14.67 45.12 21.93
C PHE A 10 14.92 45.36 20.44
N HIS A 11 14.39 46.45 19.88
CA HIS A 11 14.59 46.83 18.49
C HIS A 11 16.07 47.08 18.17
N GLU A 12 16.79 47.81 19.03
CA GLU A 12 18.23 48.06 18.86
C GLU A 12 19.04 46.76 18.90
N ARG A 13 18.78 45.88 19.87
CA ARG A 13 19.44 44.57 19.96
C ARG A 13 19.14 43.68 18.75
N LEU A 14 17.91 43.71 18.23
CA LEU A 14 17.51 42.95 17.05
C LEU A 14 18.22 43.49 15.80
N LYS A 15 18.31 44.82 15.66
CA LYS A 15 19.02 45.48 14.58
C LYS A 15 20.53 45.17 14.60
N ASP A 16 21.15 45.21 15.77
CA ASP A 16 22.57 44.87 15.95
C ASP A 16 22.82 43.38 15.68
N PHE A 17 21.90 42.51 16.11
CA PHE A 17 21.99 41.07 15.84
C PHE A 17 21.85 40.74 14.35
N VAL A 18 20.85 41.33 13.67
CA VAL A 18 20.62 41.12 12.24
C VAL A 18 21.74 41.72 11.40
N SER A 19 22.23 42.91 11.74
CA SER A 19 23.37 43.52 11.01
C SER A 19 24.66 42.72 11.19
N LYS A 20 24.94 42.23 12.40
CA LYS A 20 26.10 41.37 12.69
C LYS A 20 26.04 40.02 11.97
N HIS A 21 24.85 39.46 11.79
CA HIS A 21 24.63 38.16 11.15
C HIS A 21 23.98 38.27 9.75
N LEU A 22 24.02 39.44 9.11
CA LEU A 22 23.25 39.73 7.90
C LEU A 22 23.57 38.77 6.76
N ASN A 23 24.86 38.51 6.52
CA ASN A 23 25.31 37.58 5.49
C ASN A 23 24.81 36.15 5.75
N LEU A 24 24.73 35.74 7.01
CA LEU A 24 24.24 34.41 7.39
C LEU A 24 22.73 34.31 7.18
N PHE A 25 21.97 35.36 7.52
CA PHE A 25 20.53 35.45 7.21
C PHE A 25 20.26 35.45 5.71
N LEU A 26 21.00 36.25 4.93
CA LEU A 26 20.85 36.30 3.47
C LEU A 26 21.14 34.94 2.82
N ASN A 27 22.16 34.23 3.28
CA ASN A 27 22.45 32.87 2.81
C ASN A 27 21.32 31.88 3.14
N ILE A 28 20.78 31.93 4.37
CA ILE A 28 19.66 31.07 4.76
C ILE A 28 18.42 31.37 3.91
N VAL A 29 18.07 32.65 3.74
CA VAL A 29 16.92 33.07 2.92
C VAL A 29 17.12 32.66 1.46
N GLY A 30 18.33 32.81 0.92
CA GLY A 30 18.69 32.37 -0.43
C GLY A 30 18.52 30.86 -0.62
N ILE A 31 18.99 30.05 0.34
CA ILE A 31 18.82 28.59 0.33
C ILE A 31 17.32 28.22 0.41
N LEU A 32 16.56 28.86 1.30
CA LEU A 32 15.12 28.61 1.42
C LEU A 32 14.36 28.97 0.14
N ALA A 33 14.67 30.12 -0.48
CA ALA A 33 14.07 30.51 -1.75
C ALA A 33 14.39 29.52 -2.87
N LEU A 34 15.63 29.03 -2.94
CA LEU A 34 16.04 28.00 -3.89
C LEU A 34 15.27 26.68 -3.67
N LEU A 35 15.15 26.23 -2.42
CA LEU A 35 14.38 25.02 -2.08
C LEU A 35 12.90 25.14 -2.45
N ILE A 36 12.31 26.32 -2.24
CA ILE A 36 10.92 26.61 -2.64
C ILE A 36 10.79 26.53 -4.17
N LEU A 37 11.67 27.18 -4.92
CA LEU A 37 11.65 27.14 -6.39
C LEU A 37 11.84 25.73 -6.94
N LEU A 38 12.78 24.96 -6.37
CA LEU A 38 12.99 23.56 -6.72
C LEU A 38 11.74 22.71 -6.40
N GLY A 39 11.10 22.95 -5.25
CA GLY A 39 9.85 22.27 -4.88
C GLY A 39 8.70 22.55 -5.84
N PHE A 40 8.48 23.82 -6.21
CA PHE A 40 7.46 24.21 -7.19
C PHE A 40 7.78 23.66 -8.59
N GLY A 41 9.02 23.77 -9.03
CA GLY A 41 9.48 23.23 -10.31
C GLY A 41 9.30 21.72 -10.41
N TYR A 42 9.67 20.99 -9.36
CA TYR A 42 9.47 19.55 -9.26
C TYR A 42 7.99 19.18 -9.28
N ASN A 43 7.15 19.87 -8.50
CA ASN A 43 5.71 19.61 -8.46
C ASN A 43 5.04 19.86 -9.83
N TYR A 44 5.39 20.96 -10.49
CA TYR A 44 4.90 21.28 -11.83
C TYR A 44 5.32 20.22 -12.86
N TYR A 45 6.62 19.85 -12.86
CA TYR A 45 7.15 18.81 -13.75
C TYR A 45 6.48 17.46 -13.52
N SER A 46 6.35 17.05 -12.26
CA SER A 46 5.71 15.79 -11.87
C SER A 46 4.25 15.73 -12.34
N LYS A 47 3.46 16.79 -12.10
CA LYS A 47 2.07 16.90 -12.56
C LYS A 47 1.95 16.77 -14.08
N LYS A 48 2.80 17.47 -14.83
CA LYS A 48 2.77 17.43 -16.30
C LYS A 48 3.21 16.06 -16.85
N LYS A 49 4.15 15.39 -16.18
CA LYS A 49 4.55 14.01 -16.50
C LYS A 49 3.39 13.06 -16.26
N GLU A 50 2.71 13.20 -15.13
CA GLU A 50 1.54 12.39 -14.75
C GLU A 50 0.40 12.53 -15.76
N GLU A 51 0.03 13.76 -16.13
CA GLU A 51 -1.02 14.04 -17.11
C GLU A 51 -0.74 13.40 -18.47
N LYS A 52 0.50 13.50 -18.96
CA LYS A 52 0.93 12.85 -20.21
C LYS A 52 0.87 11.33 -20.11
N ALA A 53 1.31 10.77 -18.98
CA ALA A 53 1.29 9.32 -18.77
C ALA A 53 -0.15 8.80 -18.74
N PHE A 54 -1.08 9.51 -18.10
CA PHE A 54 -2.51 9.16 -18.14
C PHE A 54 -3.07 9.21 -19.56
N ALA A 55 -2.79 10.26 -20.32
CA ALA A 55 -3.27 10.37 -21.70
C ALA A 55 -2.75 9.21 -22.58
N GLU A 56 -1.46 8.86 -22.45
CA GLU A 56 -0.85 7.70 -23.14
C GLU A 56 -1.50 6.38 -22.69
N LEU A 57 -1.74 6.18 -21.39
CA LEU A 57 -2.42 4.99 -20.86
C LEU A 57 -3.84 4.84 -21.43
N PHE A 58 -4.66 5.90 -21.40
CA PHE A 58 -6.01 5.85 -21.94
C PHE A 58 -6.03 5.57 -23.43
N SER A 59 -5.08 6.14 -24.17
CA SER A 59 -4.92 5.84 -25.60
C SER A 59 -4.58 4.38 -25.84
N LEU A 60 -3.64 3.81 -25.08
CA LEU A 60 -3.27 2.39 -25.16
C LEU A 60 -4.46 1.48 -24.85
N LEU A 61 -5.23 1.77 -23.80
CA LEU A 61 -6.40 0.98 -23.43
C LEU A 61 -7.50 1.04 -24.51
N LYS A 62 -7.77 2.22 -25.08
CA LYS A 62 -8.77 2.39 -26.15
C LYS A 62 -8.40 1.65 -27.43
N GLN A 63 -7.11 1.54 -27.73
CA GLN A 63 -6.60 0.85 -28.92
C GLN A 63 -6.49 -0.67 -28.74
N GLY A 64 -6.85 -1.21 -27.57
CA GLY A 64 -6.67 -2.63 -27.27
C GLY A 64 -5.21 -3.01 -27.08
N GLY A 65 -4.44 -2.16 -26.39
CA GLY A 65 -3.03 -2.38 -26.08
C GLY A 65 -2.77 -3.78 -25.54
N THR A 66 -1.79 -4.46 -26.10
CA THR A 66 -1.38 -5.80 -25.69
C THR A 66 -0.77 -5.78 -24.28
N GLU A 67 -0.74 -6.93 -23.62
CA GLU A 67 -0.07 -7.10 -22.33
C GLU A 67 1.39 -6.59 -22.36
N ALA A 68 2.13 -6.89 -23.44
CA ALA A 68 3.50 -6.41 -23.62
C ALA A 68 3.57 -4.88 -23.71
N SER A 69 2.65 -4.24 -24.45
CA SER A 69 2.63 -2.78 -24.59
C SER A 69 2.29 -2.07 -23.28
N LEU A 70 1.34 -2.61 -22.51
CA LEU A 70 0.96 -2.08 -21.20
C LEU A 70 2.07 -2.29 -20.17
N LEU A 71 2.79 -3.41 -20.23
CA LEU A 71 3.91 -3.67 -19.34
C LEU A 71 5.08 -2.73 -19.65
N SER A 72 5.40 -2.54 -20.93
CA SER A 72 6.43 -1.58 -21.37
C SER A 72 6.07 -0.15 -20.95
N PHE A 73 4.80 0.23 -21.12
CA PHE A 73 4.28 1.51 -20.64
C PHE A 73 4.46 1.67 -19.11
N ALA A 74 4.09 0.63 -18.34
CA ALA A 74 4.22 0.64 -16.89
C ALA A 74 5.68 0.78 -16.42
N GLU A 75 6.63 0.13 -17.09
CA GLU A 75 8.05 0.19 -16.76
C GLU A 75 8.63 1.58 -17.06
N LYS A 76 8.31 2.13 -18.24
CA LYS A 76 8.70 3.49 -18.66
C LYS A 76 8.13 4.56 -17.73
N ASN A 77 6.92 4.36 -17.22
CA ASN A 77 6.20 5.30 -16.37
C ASN A 77 6.11 4.83 -14.91
N SER A 78 7.08 4.04 -14.43
CA SER A 78 7.05 3.38 -13.11
C SER A 78 6.97 4.33 -11.91
N ASN A 79 7.34 5.59 -12.10
CA ASN A 79 7.28 6.63 -11.07
C ASN A 79 5.99 7.48 -11.12
N THR A 80 5.00 7.08 -11.92
CA THR A 80 3.71 7.76 -12.10
C THR A 80 2.55 6.89 -11.60
N GLU A 81 1.42 7.49 -11.26
CA GLU A 81 0.19 6.74 -10.96
C GLU A 81 -0.33 5.99 -12.19
N ALA A 82 -0.23 6.59 -13.38
CA ALA A 82 -0.61 5.92 -14.62
C ALA A 82 0.17 4.60 -14.82
N GLY A 83 1.49 4.59 -14.58
CA GLY A 83 2.30 3.38 -14.64
C GLY A 83 1.86 2.32 -13.62
N ARG A 84 1.53 2.73 -12.39
CA ARG A 84 0.95 1.83 -11.38
C ARG A 84 -0.40 1.26 -11.80
N LEU A 85 -1.29 2.09 -12.34
CA LEU A 85 -2.61 1.67 -12.81
C LEU A 85 -2.52 0.69 -13.97
N ALA A 86 -1.53 0.86 -14.86
CA ALA A 86 -1.25 -0.12 -15.90
C ALA A 86 -0.85 -1.48 -15.30
N LEU A 87 0.00 -1.52 -14.27
CA LEU A 87 0.32 -2.77 -13.57
C LEU A 87 -0.90 -3.38 -12.89
N ILE A 88 -1.74 -2.57 -12.23
CA ILE A 88 -2.98 -3.05 -11.59
C ILE A 88 -3.93 -3.64 -12.65
N TYR A 89 -4.07 -2.98 -13.80
CA TYR A 89 -4.90 -3.46 -14.90
C TYR A 89 -4.41 -4.82 -15.42
N LEU A 90 -3.10 -4.95 -15.66
CA LEU A 90 -2.49 -6.21 -16.07
C LEU A 90 -2.71 -7.30 -15.02
N TRP A 91 -2.52 -6.96 -13.74
CA TRP A 91 -2.66 -7.91 -12.64
C TRP A 91 -4.10 -8.39 -12.49
N ASN A 92 -5.08 -7.48 -12.59
CA ASN A 92 -6.50 -7.83 -12.60
C ASN A 92 -6.87 -8.71 -13.81
N SER A 93 -6.28 -8.44 -14.97
CA SER A 93 -6.45 -9.31 -16.15
C SER A 93 -5.88 -10.71 -15.90
N ALA A 94 -4.70 -10.82 -15.28
CA ALA A 94 -4.11 -12.10 -14.92
C ALA A 94 -4.95 -12.87 -13.89
N LEU A 95 -5.49 -12.18 -12.87
CA LEU A 95 -6.45 -12.75 -11.90
C LEU A 95 -7.68 -13.32 -12.61
N ASN A 96 -8.30 -12.56 -13.52
CA ASN A 96 -9.49 -13.00 -14.26
C ASN A 96 -9.23 -14.23 -15.15
N ARG A 97 -8.00 -14.39 -15.65
CA ARG A 97 -7.60 -15.56 -16.46
C ARG A 97 -7.13 -16.74 -15.60
N GLY A 98 -6.96 -16.56 -14.29
CA GLY A 98 -6.33 -17.57 -13.43
C GLY A 98 -4.88 -17.85 -13.80
N ASP A 99 -4.19 -16.91 -14.44
CA ASP A 99 -2.78 -17.08 -14.86
C ASP A 99 -1.86 -16.89 -13.65
N ALA A 100 -1.67 -17.97 -12.90
CA ALA A 100 -0.88 -17.99 -11.67
C ALA A 100 0.54 -17.41 -11.84
N ASN A 101 1.19 -17.67 -12.98
CA ASN A 101 2.55 -17.18 -13.22
C ASN A 101 2.56 -15.66 -13.39
N SER A 102 1.63 -15.13 -14.18
CA SER A 102 1.48 -13.69 -14.38
C SER A 102 1.03 -12.97 -13.11
N ILE A 103 0.12 -13.57 -12.33
CA ILE A 103 -0.32 -13.03 -11.03
C ILE A 103 0.89 -12.82 -10.11
N LEU A 104 1.71 -13.86 -9.92
CA LEU A 104 2.87 -13.80 -9.03
C LEU A 104 3.92 -12.79 -9.53
N LYS A 105 4.24 -12.81 -10.83
CA LYS A 105 5.22 -11.88 -11.42
C LYS A 105 4.79 -10.41 -11.31
N LEU A 106 3.52 -10.11 -11.57
CA LEU A 106 2.98 -8.75 -11.50
C LEU A 106 2.84 -8.29 -10.03
N ALA A 107 2.51 -9.20 -9.12
CA ALA A 107 2.46 -8.93 -7.69
C ALA A 107 3.81 -8.44 -7.14
N GLU A 108 4.92 -9.06 -7.53
CA GLU A 108 6.28 -8.61 -7.14
C GLU A 108 6.60 -7.19 -7.62
N LYS A 109 6.11 -6.82 -8.81
CA LYS A 109 6.26 -5.44 -9.33
C LYS A 109 5.40 -4.46 -8.53
N LEU A 110 4.16 -4.83 -8.24
CA LEU A 110 3.22 -4.00 -7.48
C LEU A 110 3.68 -3.75 -6.04
N GLU A 111 4.25 -4.76 -5.35
CA GLU A 111 4.73 -4.64 -3.97
C GLU A 111 5.78 -3.53 -3.77
N LYS A 112 6.55 -3.20 -4.81
CA LYS A 112 7.55 -2.13 -4.76
C LYS A 112 6.94 -0.73 -4.84
N SER A 113 5.73 -0.62 -5.39
CA SER A 113 5.09 0.65 -5.75
C SER A 113 3.88 1.03 -4.90
N LEU A 114 3.28 0.05 -4.21
CA LEU A 114 2.06 0.22 -3.43
C LEU A 114 2.32 0.62 -1.97
N SER A 115 1.31 1.25 -1.37
CA SER A 115 1.25 1.47 0.08
C SER A 115 1.19 0.15 0.85
N SER A 116 1.39 0.20 2.18
CA SER A 116 1.24 -0.98 3.04
C SER A 116 -0.09 -1.71 2.81
N GLN A 117 -1.20 -0.97 2.78
CA GLN A 117 -2.51 -1.57 2.55
C GLN A 117 -2.63 -2.19 1.15
N GLY A 118 -2.07 -1.57 0.12
CA GLY A 118 -2.02 -2.17 -1.22
C GLY A 118 -1.22 -3.48 -1.24
N LYS A 119 -0.11 -3.54 -0.49
CA LYS A 119 0.69 -4.77 -0.36
C LYS A 119 -0.07 -5.89 0.34
N VAL A 120 -0.93 -5.58 1.31
CA VAL A 120 -1.80 -6.58 1.96
C VAL A 120 -2.70 -7.27 0.94
N PHE A 121 -3.37 -6.50 0.06
CA PHE A 121 -4.23 -7.08 -0.98
C PHE A 121 -3.44 -7.94 -1.98
N VAL A 122 -2.28 -7.44 -2.42
CA VAL A 122 -1.42 -8.18 -3.35
C VAL A 122 -0.92 -9.48 -2.73
N ASN A 123 -0.46 -9.44 -1.47
CA ASN A 123 -0.02 -10.64 -0.77
C ASN A 123 -1.16 -11.62 -0.45
N TYR A 124 -2.37 -11.12 -0.14
CA TYR A 124 -3.54 -11.97 0.04
C TYR A 124 -3.85 -12.76 -1.23
N ALA A 125 -3.83 -12.10 -2.40
CA ALA A 125 -4.00 -12.76 -3.69
C ALA A 125 -2.84 -13.71 -4.03
N LYS A 126 -1.57 -13.36 -3.73
CA LYS A 126 -0.45 -14.31 -3.86
C LYS A 126 -0.68 -15.59 -3.05
N ALA A 127 -1.12 -15.45 -1.80
CA ALA A 127 -1.42 -16.59 -0.94
C ALA A 127 -2.54 -17.46 -1.53
N LYS A 128 -3.60 -16.85 -2.07
CA LYS A 128 -4.66 -17.57 -2.81
C LYS A 128 -4.10 -18.35 -4.00
N THR A 129 -3.23 -17.72 -4.79
CA THR A 129 -2.59 -18.38 -5.94
C THR A 129 -1.71 -19.56 -5.53
N PHE A 130 -0.95 -19.46 -4.44
CA PHE A 130 -0.18 -20.59 -3.92
C PHE A 130 -1.07 -21.71 -3.41
N GLU A 131 -2.16 -21.35 -2.74
CA GLU A 131 -3.14 -22.31 -2.27
C GLU A 131 -3.81 -23.08 -3.42
N GLU A 132 -4.23 -22.39 -4.49
CA GLU A 132 -4.81 -23.02 -5.69
C GLU A 132 -3.82 -23.97 -6.38
N LYS A 133 -2.51 -23.69 -6.27
CA LYS A 133 -1.44 -24.57 -6.75
C LYS A 133 -1.13 -25.74 -5.81
N GLY A 134 -1.77 -25.80 -4.63
CA GLY A 134 -1.54 -26.81 -3.61
C GLY A 134 -0.33 -26.55 -2.69
N ASP A 135 0.37 -25.42 -2.84
CA ASP A 135 1.46 -25.02 -1.95
C ASP A 135 0.89 -24.33 -0.70
N LEU A 136 0.28 -25.15 0.15
CA LEU A 136 -0.39 -24.69 1.37
C LEU A 136 0.58 -24.11 2.40
N ASP A 137 1.85 -24.54 2.38
CA ASP A 137 2.87 -24.02 3.31
C ASP A 137 3.25 -22.57 2.97
N THR A 138 3.50 -22.29 1.69
CA THR A 138 3.77 -20.93 1.24
C THR A 138 2.54 -20.03 1.44
N ALA A 139 1.35 -20.52 1.09
CA ALA A 139 0.10 -19.78 1.30
C ALA A 139 -0.11 -19.41 2.78
N LEU A 140 0.06 -20.38 3.68
CA LEU A 140 -0.08 -20.16 5.12
C LEU A 140 0.89 -19.10 5.63
N LYS A 141 2.17 -19.20 5.24
CA LYS A 141 3.21 -18.25 5.67
C LYS A 141 2.85 -16.82 5.25
N ILE A 142 2.37 -16.64 4.03
CA ILE A 142 1.96 -15.33 3.52
C ILE A 142 0.74 -14.82 4.29
N TYR A 143 -0.31 -15.63 4.47
CA TYR A 143 -1.48 -15.24 5.26
C TYR A 143 -1.14 -14.83 6.69
N GLU A 144 -0.31 -15.61 7.38
CA GLU A 144 0.13 -15.28 8.74
C GLU A 144 0.91 -13.95 8.77
N SER A 145 1.76 -13.69 7.76
CA SER A 145 2.52 -12.44 7.66
C SER A 145 1.65 -11.19 7.50
N ILE A 146 0.54 -11.28 6.75
CA ILE A 146 -0.34 -10.12 6.51
C ILE A 146 -1.42 -9.98 7.59
N SER A 147 -1.60 -10.98 8.46
CA SER A 147 -2.68 -11.01 9.47
C SER A 147 -2.70 -9.82 10.42
N LYS A 148 -1.54 -9.24 10.71
CA LYS A 148 -1.42 -8.08 11.59
C LYS A 148 -1.91 -6.80 10.93
N GLU A 149 -1.77 -6.69 9.61
CA GLU A 149 -2.06 -5.49 8.81
C GLU A 149 -3.35 -5.62 7.96
N ALA A 150 -4.06 -6.74 8.10
CA ALA A 150 -5.16 -7.15 7.22
C ALA A 150 -6.35 -6.17 7.16
N GLY A 151 -6.50 -5.23 8.11
CA GLY A 151 -7.53 -4.19 8.09
C GLY A 151 -8.91 -4.75 7.74
N HIS A 152 -9.50 -4.27 6.64
CA HIS A 152 -10.83 -4.68 6.16
C HIS A 152 -10.95 -6.13 5.69
N ILE A 153 -9.86 -6.80 5.32
CA ILE A 153 -9.90 -8.20 4.88
C ILE A 153 -9.66 -9.20 6.02
N LYS A 154 -9.57 -8.70 7.26
CA LYS A 154 -9.17 -9.54 8.41
C LYS A 154 -10.15 -10.67 8.69
N GLU A 155 -11.45 -10.43 8.57
CA GLU A 155 -12.47 -11.47 8.73
C GLU A 155 -12.32 -12.58 7.70
N LEU A 156 -12.12 -12.23 6.42
CA LEU A 156 -11.88 -13.20 5.35
C LEU A 156 -10.59 -13.99 5.59
N LEU A 157 -9.54 -13.30 6.06
CA LEU A 157 -8.27 -13.93 6.38
C LEU A 157 -8.39 -14.96 7.52
N TYR A 158 -9.22 -14.72 8.54
CA TYR A 158 -9.50 -15.74 9.56
C TYR A 158 -10.13 -16.98 8.93
N LEU A 159 -11.11 -16.82 8.05
CA LEU A 159 -11.74 -17.97 7.38
C LEU A 159 -10.72 -18.79 6.60
N ASP A 160 -9.82 -18.13 5.88
CA ASP A 160 -8.76 -18.79 5.12
C ASP A 160 -7.75 -19.49 6.02
N LEU A 161 -7.31 -18.85 7.09
CA LEU A 161 -6.39 -19.47 8.04
C LEU A 161 -7.02 -20.68 8.73
N ILE A 162 -8.29 -20.59 9.15
CA ILE A 162 -9.04 -21.73 9.73
C ILE A 162 -9.06 -22.90 8.74
N ARG A 163 -9.44 -22.63 7.48
CA ARG A 163 -9.52 -23.64 6.42
C ARG A 163 -8.15 -24.25 6.09
N LEU A 164 -7.08 -23.46 6.02
CA LEU A 164 -5.73 -23.98 5.79
C LEU A 164 -5.26 -24.85 6.95
N LYS A 165 -5.48 -24.44 8.21
CA LYS A 165 -5.11 -25.26 9.38
C LYS A 165 -5.89 -26.57 9.38
N GLU A 166 -7.17 -26.55 9.03
CA GLU A 166 -7.99 -27.75 8.87
C GLU A 166 -7.44 -28.68 7.77
N ALA A 167 -7.14 -28.14 6.58
CA ALA A 167 -6.54 -28.89 5.48
C ALA A 167 -5.19 -29.53 5.86
N LYS A 168 -4.44 -28.86 6.73
CA LYS A 168 -3.18 -29.37 7.32
C LYS A 168 -3.38 -30.29 8.53
N LYS A 169 -4.62 -30.69 8.83
CA LYS A 169 -5.01 -31.56 9.96
C LYS A 169 -4.70 -30.97 11.35
N ASP A 170 -4.42 -29.67 11.43
CA ASP A 170 -4.22 -28.95 12.69
C ASP A 170 -5.56 -28.39 13.20
N LYS A 171 -6.43 -29.31 13.63
CA LYS A 171 -7.77 -28.97 14.13
C LYS A 171 -7.73 -28.08 15.36
N LYS A 172 -6.70 -28.22 16.21
CA LYS A 172 -6.55 -27.43 17.43
C LYS A 172 -6.28 -25.97 17.09
N SER A 173 -5.33 -25.68 16.20
CA SER A 173 -5.08 -24.30 15.77
C SER A 173 -6.26 -23.71 15.00
N ALA A 174 -6.93 -24.51 14.16
CA ALA A 174 -8.14 -24.09 13.47
C ALA A 174 -9.25 -23.68 14.46
N ALA A 175 -9.47 -24.47 15.51
CA ALA A 175 -10.46 -24.18 16.55
C ALA A 175 -10.09 -22.90 17.34
N ASN A 176 -8.82 -22.72 17.69
CA ASN A 176 -8.35 -21.50 18.36
C ASN A 176 -8.60 -20.24 17.52
N LEU A 177 -8.32 -20.29 16.22
CA LEU A 177 -8.60 -19.19 15.30
C LEU A 177 -10.10 -18.90 15.18
N ALA A 178 -10.94 -19.94 15.14
CA ALA A 178 -12.39 -19.80 15.11
C ALA A 178 -12.94 -19.16 16.40
N GLN A 179 -12.41 -19.55 17.57
CA GLN A 179 -12.76 -18.91 18.85
C GLN A 179 -12.32 -17.44 18.88
N GLU A 180 -11.12 -17.14 18.40
CA GLU A 180 -10.61 -15.78 18.31
C GLU A 180 -11.46 -14.91 17.37
N PHE A 181 -11.86 -15.47 16.23
CA PHE A 181 -12.81 -14.81 15.34
C PHE A 181 -14.12 -14.47 16.04
N LEU A 182 -14.76 -15.44 16.71
CA LEU A 182 -16.05 -15.23 17.38
C LEU A 182 -15.95 -14.21 18.52
N LYS A 183 -14.79 -14.15 19.20
CA LYS A 183 -14.52 -13.14 20.24
C LYS A 183 -14.43 -11.73 19.65
N ASN A 184 -13.73 -11.57 18.54
CA ASN A 184 -13.44 -10.26 17.96
C ASN A 184 -14.51 -9.77 16.96
N TYR A 185 -15.23 -10.71 16.34
CA TYR A 185 -16.17 -10.50 15.23
C TYR A 185 -17.50 -11.23 15.43
N GLY A 186 -17.94 -11.42 16.67
CA GLY A 186 -19.18 -12.17 16.99
C GLY A 186 -20.46 -11.60 16.38
N ASN A 187 -20.47 -10.30 16.03
CA ASN A 187 -21.60 -9.64 15.35
C ASN A 187 -21.47 -9.66 13.82
N SER A 188 -20.42 -10.28 13.27
CA SER A 188 -20.24 -10.42 11.83
C SER A 188 -21.31 -11.34 11.24
N THR A 189 -21.71 -11.07 9.99
CA THR A 189 -22.54 -12.00 9.20
C THR A 189 -21.88 -13.37 9.01
N LEU A 190 -20.55 -13.45 9.14
CA LEU A 190 -19.77 -14.68 9.05
C LEU A 190 -19.69 -15.46 10.38
N ALA A 191 -20.13 -14.88 11.50
CA ALA A 191 -20.02 -15.51 12.82
C ALA A 191 -20.81 -16.83 12.91
N GLY A 192 -21.99 -16.91 12.28
CA GLY A 192 -22.75 -18.16 12.22
C GLY A 192 -22.01 -19.29 11.53
N TYR A 193 -21.34 -18.99 10.41
CA TYR A 193 -20.50 -19.95 9.69
C TYR A 193 -19.32 -20.42 10.55
N VAL A 194 -18.61 -19.48 11.19
CA VAL A 194 -17.46 -19.80 12.04
C VAL A 194 -17.87 -20.61 13.28
N LEU A 195 -19.04 -20.33 13.86
CA LEU A 195 -19.58 -21.10 14.99
C LEU A 195 -19.88 -22.55 14.59
N ALA A 196 -20.50 -22.77 13.43
CA ALA A 196 -20.73 -24.12 12.92
C ALA A 196 -19.40 -24.86 12.72
N LYS A 197 -18.42 -24.21 12.10
CA LYS A 197 -17.08 -24.77 11.89
C LYS A 197 -16.37 -25.10 13.21
N LEU A 198 -16.49 -24.26 14.23
CA LEU A 198 -15.89 -24.52 15.54
C LEU A 198 -16.46 -25.79 16.20
N LYS A 199 -17.76 -26.05 16.06
CA LYS A 199 -18.40 -27.27 16.60
C LYS A 199 -17.85 -28.53 15.92
N GLU A 200 -17.72 -28.51 14.59
CA GLU A 200 -17.11 -29.60 13.81
C GLU A 200 -15.67 -29.89 14.24
N LEU A 201 -14.88 -28.82 14.45
CA LEU A 201 -13.47 -28.93 14.85
C LEU A 201 -13.30 -29.46 16.28
N SER A 202 -14.25 -29.15 17.17
CA SER A 202 -14.19 -29.52 18.59
C SER A 202 -14.74 -30.92 18.88
N GLY A 203 -15.23 -31.63 17.86
CA GLY A 203 -15.74 -33.00 18.00
C GLY A 203 -17.01 -33.09 18.84
N SER A 204 -18.01 -32.25 18.54
CA SER A 204 -19.39 -32.43 19.04
C SER A 204 -20.04 -33.66 18.43
#